data_AF-A0A812RUQ9-F1
#
_entry.id   AF-A0A812RUQ9-F1
#
_cell.length_a   1.000
_cell.length_b   1.000
_cell.length_c   1.000
_cell.angle_alpha   90.00
_cell.angle_beta   90.00
_cell.angle_gamma   90.00
#
_symmetry.space_group_name_H-M   'P 1'
#
loop_
_entity.id
_entity.type
_entity.pdbx_description
1 polymer ?
#
loop_
_entity_poly.entity_id
_entity_poly.type
_entity_poly.pdbx_seq_one_letter_code
_entity_poly.pdbx_strand_id
1 'polypeptide(L)' 'MREAICIHIGQGGVQIGNACWELFCLEHGIQPDGQMPSDKTIGGGDASSPHLEEDR' A
#
# COMPACT_ATOMS: atom_id res chain seq x y z
N MET A 1 13.43 -0.67 18.63
CA MET A 1 12.62 0.09 17.66
C MET A 1 12.07 1.32 18.38
N ARG A 2 12.12 2.50 17.76
CA ARG A 2 11.48 3.71 18.28
C ARG A 2 10.29 4.00 17.38
N GLU A 3 9.14 4.27 17.97
CA GLU A 3 7.89 4.51 17.25
C GLU A 3 7.66 6.02 17.11
N ALA A 4 6.94 6.41 16.05
CA ALA A 4 6.54 7.78 15.78
C ALA A 4 5.03 7.84 15.52
N ILE A 5 4.38 8.90 15.99
CA ILE A 5 2.95 9.16 15.76
C ILE A 5 2.83 10.34 14.81
N CYS A 6 2.19 10.13 13.65
CA CYS A 6 1.91 11.18 12.68
C CYS A 6 0.53 11.80 12.95
N ILE A 7 0.48 13.11 13.20
CA ILE A 7 -0.77 13.85 13.44
C ILE A 7 -1.01 14.80 12.27
N HIS A 8 -2.14 14.64 11.59
CA HIS A 8 -2.56 15.47 10.46
C HIS A 8 -3.77 16.32 10.85
N ILE A 9 -3.67 17.65 10.81
CA ILE A 9 -4.71 18.58 11.29
C ILE A 9 -5.22 19.45 10.16
N GLY A 10 -6.55 19.60 10.09
CA GLY A 10 -7.23 20.44 9.11
C GLY A 10 -7.29 19.81 7.71
N GLN A 11 -8.05 20.44 6.81
CA GLN A 11 -8.36 19.87 5.49
C GLN A 11 -7.13 19.70 4.59
N GLY A 12 -6.21 20.67 4.60
CA GLY A 12 -4.93 20.54 3.89
C GLY A 12 -4.05 19.43 4.49
N GLY A 13 -3.97 19.36 5.82
CA GLY A 13 -3.16 18.37 6.52
C GLY A 13 -3.63 16.93 6.27
N VAL A 14 -4.95 16.70 6.28
CA VAL A 14 -5.53 15.37 6.02
C VAL A 14 -5.30 14.93 4.57
N GLN A 15 -5.47 15.82 3.59
CA GLN A 15 -5.22 15.46 2.18
C GLN A 15 -3.76 15.07 1.94
N ILE A 16 -2.83 15.86 2.48
CA ILE A 16 -1.40 15.54 2.39
C ILE A 16 -1.10 14.24 3.15
N GLY A 17 -1.67 14.06 4.34
CA GLY A 17 -1.51 12.84 5.14
C GLY A 17 -1.95 11.59 4.39
N ASN A 18 -3.09 11.64 3.70
CA ASN A 18 -3.56 10.52 2.87
C ASN A 18 -2.58 10.18 1.75
N ALA A 19 -2.09 11.18 1.02
CA ALA A 19 -1.09 10.96 -0.04
C ALA A 19 0.24 10.41 0.52
N CYS A 20 0.68 10.89 1.69
CA CYS A 20 1.87 10.37 2.37
C CYS A 20 1.70 8.90 2.77
N TRP A 21 0.54 8.52 3.33
CA TRP A 21 0.27 7.14 3.72
C TRP A 21 0.10 6.20 2.51
N GLU A 22 -0.50 6.68 1.42
CA GLU A 22 -0.56 5.92 0.17
C GLU A 22 0.84 5.59 -0.35
N LEU A 23 1.75 6.57 -0.37
CA LEU A 23 3.14 6.34 -0.76
C LEU A 23 3.87 5.41 0.21
N PHE A 24 3.70 5.61 1.53
CA PHE A 24 4.32 4.74 2.54
C PHE A 24 3.90 3.28 2.37
N CYS A 25 2.60 3.04 2.15
CA CYS A 25 2.07 1.71 1.89
C CYS A 25 2.67 1.09 0.63
N LEU A 26 2.76 1.86 -0.47
CA LEU A 26 3.40 1.40 -1.70
C LEU A 26 4.87 1.05 -1.50
N GLU A 27 5.64 1.90 -0.82
CA GLU A 27 7.07 1.68 -0.57
C GLU A 27 7.34 0.44 0.29
N HIS A 28 6.43 0.09 1.19
CA HIS A 28 6.56 -1.04 2.11
C HIS A 28 5.76 -2.28 1.68
N GLY A 29 5.12 -2.25 0.51
CA GLY A 29 4.31 -3.37 0.01
C GLY A 29 3.08 -3.65 0.88
N ILE A 30 2.53 -2.64 1.55
CA ILE A 30 1.30 -2.74 2.32
C ILE A 30 0.13 -2.49 1.37
N GLN A 31 -0.78 -3.45 1.26
CA GLN A 31 -1.99 -3.32 0.46
C GLN A 31 -2.99 -2.34 1.10
N PRO A 32 -3.95 -1.79 0.33
CA PRO A 32 -4.99 -0.90 0.87
C PRO A 32 -5.86 -1.53 1.96
N ASP A 33 -5.91 -2.87 2.04
CA ASP A 33 -6.61 -3.62 3.10
C ASP A 33 -5.75 -3.83 4.36
N GLY A 34 -4.52 -3.30 4.37
CA GLY A 34 -3.56 -3.39 5.47
C GLY A 34 -2.71 -4.66 5.47
N GLN A 35 -2.86 -5.56 4.50
CA GLN A 35 -2.04 -6.77 4.42
C GLN A 35 -0.67 -6.48 3.83
N MET A 36 0.38 -7.07 4.41
CA MET A 36 1.70 -7.17 3.79
C MET A 36 1.85 -8.58 3.19
N PRO A 37 1.70 -8.75 1.87
CA PRO A 37 1.94 -10.05 1.23
C PRO A 37 3.39 -10.44 1.50
N SER A 38 3.59 -11.62 2.09
CA SER A 38 4.93 -12.07 2.47
C SER A 38 5.79 -12.33 1.23
N ASP A 39 6.90 -11.58 1.13
CA ASP A 39 8.08 -11.77 0.28
C ASP A 39 7.89 -12.56 -1.05
N LYS A 40 7.58 -11.82 -2.12
CA LYS A 40 8.16 -12.08 -3.45
C LYS A 40 8.61 -10.75 -4.06
N THR A 41 9.88 -10.43 -3.83
CA THR A 41 10.75 -9.56 -4.64
C THR A 41 10.15 -8.26 -5.15
N ILE A 42 10.55 -7.15 -4.51
CA ILE A 42 10.48 -5.78 -5.05
C ILE A 42 11.08 -5.79 -6.46
N GLY A 43 10.24 -5.70 -7.50
CA GLY A 43 10.73 -5.70 -8.87
C GLY A 43 9.66 -5.85 -9.94
N GLY A 44 8.93 -4.76 -10.21
CA GLY A 44 8.43 -4.43 -11.54
C GLY A 44 7.20 -5.19 -12.04
N GLY A 45 6.16 -4.41 -12.34
CA GLY A 45 5.19 -4.75 -13.38
C GLY A 45 4.07 -5.71 -12.98
N ASP A 46 2.86 -5.34 -13.41
CA ASP A 46 1.84 -6.22 -13.98
C ASP A 46 1.48 -7.56 -13.31
N ALA A 47 0.39 -7.52 -12.53
CA ALA A 47 -0.57 -8.63 -12.52
C ALA A 47 -2.02 -8.10 -12.38
N SER A 48 -2.39 -7.13 -13.22
CA SER A 48 -3.78 -7.01 -13.67
C SER A 48 -3.99 -8.01 -14.79
N SER A 49 -4.24 -9.28 -14.45
CA SER A 49 -4.79 -10.26 -15.39
C SER A 49 -5.89 -11.02 -14.65
N PRO A 50 -7.17 -10.93 -15.09
CA PRO A 50 -8.18 -11.85 -14.62
C PRO A 50 -7.81 -13.23 -15.15
N HIS A 51 -7.44 -14.15 -14.26
CA HIS A 51 -7.29 -15.55 -14.60
C HIS A 51 -8.69 -16.13 -14.81
N LEU A 52 -9.24 -15.90 -16.00
CA LEU A 52 -10.17 -16.84 -16.63
C LEU A 52 -9.37 -18.07 -17.08
N GLU A 53 -10.06 -19.22 -17.04
CA GLU A 53 -9.62 -20.59 -17.37
C GLU A 53 -8.85 -21.27 -16.22
N GLU A 54 -9.19 -22.44 -15.68
CA GLU A 54 -10.09 -23.53 -16.07
C GLU A 54 -10.05 -24.59 -14.93
N ASP A 55 -11.18 -24.92 -14.28
CA ASP A 55 -11.34 -26.24 -13.67
C ASP A 55 -12.83 -26.63 -13.62
N ARG A 56 -13.25 -27.27 -14.73
CA ARG A 56 -14.30 -28.29 -14.90
C ARG A 56 -15.76 -27.95 -14.61
#